data_AF-A0A158BFQ5-F1
#
_entry.id   AF-A0A158BFQ5-F1
#
_cell.length_a   1.000
_cell.length_b   1.000
_cell.length_c   1.000
_cell.angle_alpha   90.00
_cell.angle_beta   90.00
_cell.angle_gamma   90.00
#
_symmetry.space_group_name_H-M   'P 1'
#
loop_
_entity.id
_entity.type
_entity.pdbx_description
1 polymer ?
#
loop_
_entity_poly.entity_id
_entity_poly.type
_entity_poly.pdbx_seq_one_letter_code
_entity_poly.pdbx_strand_id
1 'polypeptide(L)' 'MQLQRPTHHYRGYAVHPSAHRLPDGSFSSDLLLERAQPDSTTVQYRFYSLDYFVSEHEAVQHSSRWARDWVETRG' A
#
# COMPACT_ATOMS: atom_id res chain seq x y z
N MET A 1 1.29 -12.34 -10.70
CA MET A 1 -0.03 -11.77 -10.36
C MET A 1 0.16 -10.98 -9.07
N GLN A 2 -0.29 -9.72 -9.03
CA GLN A 2 -0.22 -8.88 -7.83
C GLN A 2 -1.48 -9.15 -7.00
N LEU A 3 -1.30 -9.48 -5.73
CA LEU A 3 -2.40 -9.84 -4.85
C LEU A 3 -2.73 -8.63 -3.97
N GLN A 4 -3.95 -8.12 -4.13
CA GLN A 4 -4.46 -6.94 -3.46
C GLN A 4 -5.41 -7.35 -2.34
N ARG A 5 -5.26 -6.71 -1.18
CA ARG A 5 -6.24 -6.83 -0.09
C ARG A 5 -7.35 -5.80 -0.23
N PRO A 6 -8.47 -5.98 0.51
CA PRO A 6 -9.56 -5.02 0.50
C PRO A 6 -9.05 -3.61 0.79
N THR A 7 -9.41 -2.69 -0.08
CA THR A 7 -9.19 -1.26 0.12
C THR A 7 -9.82 -0.84 1.44
N HIS A 8 -9.06 -0.16 2.30
CA HIS A 8 -9.59 0.45 3.52
C HIS A 8 -9.35 1.95 3.49
N HIS A 9 -10.25 2.73 4.09
CA HIS A 9 -10.12 4.17 4.16
C HIS A 9 -9.52 4.60 5.49
N TYR A 10 -8.53 5.50 5.45
CA TYR A 10 -7.86 6.06 6.62
C TYR A 10 -7.57 7.54 6.43
N ARG A 11 -8.13 8.40 7.31
CA ARG A 11 -7.96 9.87 7.28
C ARG A 11 -8.10 10.52 5.89
N GLY A 12 -9.10 10.08 5.13
CA GLY A 12 -9.38 10.59 3.77
C GLY A 12 -8.53 9.97 2.66
N TYR A 13 -7.67 9.01 2.97
CA TYR A 13 -6.94 8.20 1.99
C TYR A 13 -7.63 6.85 1.80
N ALA A 14 -7.82 6.41 0.56
CA ALA A 14 -8.02 5.01 0.24
C ALA A 14 -6.65 4.31 0.22
N VAL A 15 -6.53 3.23 0.98
CA VAL A 15 -5.28 2.50 1.20
C VAL A 15 -5.37 1.15 0.51
N HIS A 16 -4.46 0.93 -0.43
CA HIS A 16 -4.40 -0.26 -1.28
C HIS A 16 -3.05 -0.98 -1.07
N PRO A 17 -2.93 -1.77 0.02
CA PRO A 17 -1.74 -2.55 0.27
C PRO A 17 -1.74 -3.78 -0.64
N SER A 18 -0.58 -4.13 -1.18
CA SER A 18 -0.43 -5.28 -2.06
C SER A 18 0.91 -5.98 -1.88
N ALA A 19 0.96 -7.21 -2.33
CA ALA A 19 2.19 -7.98 -2.43
C ALA A 19 2.45 -8.31 -3.90
N HIS A 20 3.70 -8.12 -4.32
CA HIS A 20 4.16 -8.52 -5.64
C HIS A 20 5.16 -9.66 -5.51
N ARG A 21 4.79 -10.84 -6.03
CA ARG A 21 5.64 -12.04 -5.99
C ARG A 21 6.79 -11.92 -6.98
N LEU A 22 8.01 -12.10 -6.48
CA LEU A 22 9.26 -12.02 -7.24
C LEU A 22 9.68 -13.39 -7.81
N PRO A 23 10.62 -13.41 -8.78
CA PRO A 23 11.09 -14.66 -9.39
C PRO A 23 11.75 -15.65 -8.42
N ASP A 24 12.37 -15.14 -7.36
CA ASP A 24 13.00 -15.94 -6.30
C ASP A 24 11.98 -16.54 -5.31
N GLY A 25 10.69 -16.22 -5.49
CA GLY A 25 9.60 -16.70 -4.65
C GLY A 25 9.30 -15.82 -3.43
N SER A 26 10.09 -14.78 -3.17
CA SER A 26 9.78 -13.76 -2.18
C SER A 26 8.67 -12.81 -2.67
N PHE A 27 8.22 -11.92 -1.80
CA PHE A 27 7.17 -10.94 -2.06
C PHE A 27 7.67 -9.54 -1.69
N SER A 28 7.58 -8.59 -2.62
CA SER A 28 7.74 -7.18 -2.27
C SER A 28 6.45 -6.63 -1.65
N SER A 29 6.62 -5.79 -0.63
CA SER A 29 5.54 -5.02 -0.02
C SER A 29 5.33 -3.72 -0.78
N ASP A 30 4.19 -3.61 -1.45
CA ASP A 30 3.85 -2.48 -2.30
C ASP A 30 2.60 -1.77 -1.76
N LEU A 31 2.47 -0.48 -2.05
CA LEU A 31 1.38 0.35 -1.56
C LEU A 31 0.93 1.38 -2.61
N LEU A 32 -0.38 1.47 -2.81
CA LEU A 32 -1.02 2.61 -3.44
C LEU A 32 -1.90 3.33 -2.42
N LEU A 33 -1.75 4.65 -2.33
CA LEU A 33 -2.64 5.54 -1.60
C LEU A 33 -3.34 6.46 -2.57
N GLU A 34 -4.64 6.67 -2.37
CA GLU A 34 -5.42 7.61 -3.17
C GLU A 34 -6.17 8.58 -2.26
N ARG A 35 -6.19 9.86 -2.61
CA ARG A 35 -6.96 10.88 -1.88
C ARG A 35 -7.73 11.74 -2.86
N ALA A 36 -9.05 11.75 -2.69
CA ALA A 36 -9.92 12.66 -3.43
C ALA A 36 -9.67 14.11 -2.98
N GLN A 37 -9.63 15.02 -3.95
CA GLN A 37 -9.49 16.46 -3.74
C GLN A 37 -10.81 17.19 -4.02
N PRO A 38 -11.00 18.40 -3.47
CA PRO A 38 -12.23 19.17 -3.66
C PRO A 38 -12.54 19.53 -5.13
N ASP A 39 -11.52 19.61 -5.97
CA ASP A 39 -11.64 19.88 -7.41
C ASP A 39 -11.99 18.63 -8.24
N SER A 40 -12.45 17.56 -7.57
CA SER A 40 -12.76 16.26 -8.17
C SER A 40 -11.54 15.53 -8.77
N THR A 41 -10.31 15.99 -8.51
CA THR A 41 -9.10 15.25 -8.85
C THR A 41 -8.80 14.20 -7.77
N THR A 42 -8.02 13.18 -8.12
CA THR A 42 -7.51 12.19 -7.18
C THR A 42 -6.00 12.21 -7.19
N VAL A 43 -5.39 12.45 -6.04
CA VAL A 43 -3.94 12.35 -5.87
C VAL A 43 -3.60 10.91 -5.53
N GLN A 44 -2.66 10.33 -6.28
CA GLN A 44 -2.14 8.99 -6.04
C GLN A 44 -0.70 9.04 -5.55
N TYR A 45 -0.38 8.22 -4.55
CA TYR A 45 0.99 7.97 -4.10
C TYR A 45 1.27 6.49 -4.24
N ARG A 46 2.30 6.14 -5.02
CA ARG A 46 2.70 4.75 -5.29
C ARG A 46 4.06 4.50 -4.68
N PHE A 47 4.14 3.44 -3.89
CA PHE A 47 5.36 2.95 -3.28
C PHE A 47 5.54 1.50 -3.67
N TYR A 48 6.76 1.18 -4.10
CA TYR A 48 7.14 -0.16 -4.52
C TYR A 48 8.29 -0.63 -3.65
N SER A 49 8.28 -1.91 -3.30
CA SER A 49 9.37 -2.52 -2.54
C SER A 49 9.70 -1.77 -1.24
N LEU A 50 8.67 -1.49 -0.44
CA LEU A 50 8.85 -0.92 0.90
C LEU A 50 9.72 -1.83 1.77
N ASP A 51 9.56 -3.15 1.60
CA ASP A 51 10.43 -4.20 2.14
C ASP A 51 10.12 -5.54 1.40
N TYR A 52 10.86 -6.60 1.69
CA TYR A 52 10.73 -7.93 1.09
C TYR A 52 10.43 -9.00 2.14
N PHE A 53 9.51 -9.91 1.82
CA PHE A 53 9.03 -10.93 2.74
C PHE A 53 8.98 -12.30 2.07
N VAL A 54 9.17 -13.36 2.85
CA VAL A 54 8.94 -14.73 2.38
C VAL A 54 7.45 -15.07 2.29
N SER A 55 6.60 -14.29 2.97
CA SER A 55 5.16 -14.49 3.04
C SER A 55 4.40 -13.32 2.43
N GLU A 56 3.46 -13.62 1.54
CA GLU A 56 2.54 -12.65 0.97
C GLU A 56 1.75 -11.90 2.05
N HIS A 57 1.27 -12.64 3.05
CA HIS A 57 0.50 -12.07 4.15
C HIS A 57 1.31 -11.01 4.91
N GLU A 58 2.60 -11.28 5.15
CA GLU A 58 3.50 -10.35 5.83
C GLU A 58 3.74 -9.10 4.99
N ALA A 59 3.99 -9.26 3.69
CA ALA A 59 4.16 -8.15 2.76
C ALA A 59 2.96 -7.20 2.74
N VAL A 60 1.74 -7.74 2.70
CA VAL A 60 0.53 -6.88 2.70
C VAL A 60 0.27 -6.25 4.07
N GLN A 61 0.50 -6.98 5.18
CA GLN A 61 0.36 -6.42 6.52
C GLN A 61 1.37 -5.29 6.78
N HIS A 62 2.59 -5.44 6.24
CA HIS A 62 3.63 -4.43 6.31
C HIS A 62 3.19 -3.12 5.64
N SER A 63 2.80 -3.16 4.36
CA SER A 63 2.36 -1.96 3.64
C SER A 63 1.10 -1.34 4.25
N SER A 64 0.23 -2.16 4.87
CA SER A 64 -0.94 -1.65 5.61
C SER A 64 -0.57 -0.83 6.85
N ARG A 65 0.44 -1.25 7.61
CA ARG A 65 0.94 -0.51 8.78
C ARG A 65 1.71 0.72 8.34
N TRP A 66 2.63 0.54 7.41
CA TRP A 66 3.44 1.61 6.85
C TRP A 66 2.58 2.74 6.27
N ALA A 67 1.46 2.41 5.62
CA ALA A 67 0.50 3.38 5.12
C ALA A 67 -0.05 4.31 6.22
N ARG A 68 -0.35 3.76 7.40
CA ARG A 68 -0.85 4.57 8.52
C ARG A 68 0.21 5.54 8.98
N ASP A 69 1.43 5.05 9.21
CA ASP A 69 2.55 5.88 9.65
C ASP A 69 2.84 6.99 8.62
N TRP A 70 2.84 6.67 7.33
CA TRP A 70 3.03 7.67 6.27
C TRP A 70 1.91 8.71 6.25
N VAL A 71 0.65 8.30 6.38
CA VAL A 71 -0.49 9.24 6.44
C VAL A 71 -0.41 10.13 7.69
N GLU A 72 0.04 9.61 8.83
CA GLU A 72 0.28 10.41 10.03
C GLU A 72 1.38 11.46 9.81
N THR A 73 2.45 11.17 9.08
CA THR A 73 3.47 12.18 8.74
C THR A 73 2.99 13.28 7.80
N ARG A 74 1.85 13.06 7.12
CA ARG A 74 1.19 14.04 6.23
C ARG A 74 0.08 14.81 6.94
N GLY A 75 -0.23 14.45 8.18
CA GLY A 75 -1.21 15.09 9.06
C GLY A 75 -0.60 16.27 9.81
#